data_AF-A0A1C5RAA4-F1
#
_entry.id   AF-A0A1C5RAA4-F1
#
_cell.length_a   1.000
_cell.length_b   1.000
_cell.length_c   1.000
_cell.angle_alpha   90.00
_cell.angle_beta   90.00
_cell.angle_gamma   90.00
#
_symmetry.space_group_name_H-M   'P 1'
#
loop_
_entity.id
_entity.type
_entity.pdbx_description
1 polymer ?
#
loop_
_entity_poly.entity_id
_entity_poly.type
_entity_poly.pdbx_seq_one_letter_code
_entity_poly.pdbx_strand_id
1 'polypeptide(L)'
;MLPSFYQGLFLAPTVTAGALKGAIFAANLYEKLGFKVVPSGDAPRYDIIQAIEFGTPEGLISFCEGIQYAAPVDSFVTPEPWDMPGYDSQVIMAAGAFVSGASIELSADGPIKPPYAVYFQGGLTWQHAKFGILKSLQQCVKKGVVSAILCQK
;
A
#
# COMPACT_ATOMS: atom_id res chain seq x y z
N MET A 1 -26.68 -2.99 10.95
CA MET A 1 -26.18 -1.66 11.38
C MET A 1 -25.61 -1.72 12.80
N LEU A 2 -26.43 -1.78 13.87
CA LEU A 2 -25.92 -1.77 15.25
C LEU A 2 -24.96 -2.94 15.59
N PRO A 3 -25.24 -4.22 15.26
CA PRO A 3 -24.32 -5.31 15.58
C PRO A 3 -22.95 -5.19 14.91
N SER A 4 -22.92 -4.84 13.62
CA SER A 4 -21.69 -4.65 12.85
C SER A 4 -20.84 -3.50 13.38
N PHE A 5 -21.48 -2.42 13.87
CA PHE A 5 -20.77 -1.30 14.49
C PHE A 5 -20.07 -1.71 15.79
N TYR A 6 -20.79 -2.35 16.70
CA TYR A 6 -20.21 -2.80 17.97
C TYR A 6 -19.15 -3.89 17.78
N GLN A 7 -19.37 -4.82 16.84
CA GLN A 7 -18.36 -5.83 16.49
C GLN A 7 -17.12 -5.17 15.88
N GLY A 8 -17.30 -4.22 14.96
CA GLY A 8 -16.20 -3.46 14.36
C GLY A 8 -15.39 -2.71 15.41
N LEU A 9 -16.06 -2.03 16.34
CA LEU A 9 -15.40 -1.32 17.44
C LEU A 9 -14.63 -2.27 18.36
N PHE A 10 -15.18 -3.44 18.68
CA PHE A 10 -14.51 -4.46 19.48
C PHE A 10 -13.25 -5.01 18.79
N LEU A 11 -13.30 -5.20 17.47
CA LEU A 11 -12.17 -5.70 16.66
C LEU A 11 -11.16 -4.61 16.27
N ALA A 12 -11.52 -3.33 16.36
CA ALA A 12 -10.73 -2.21 15.87
C ALA A 12 -9.28 -2.21 16.37
N PRO A 13 -8.98 -2.42 17.69
CA PRO A 13 -7.59 -2.44 18.15
C PRO A 13 -6.73 -3.52 17.47
N THR A 14 -7.30 -4.71 17.25
CA THR A 14 -6.62 -5.83 16.60
C THR A 14 -6.38 -5.55 15.12
N VAL A 15 -7.37 -5.00 14.42
CA VAL A 15 -7.28 -4.66 12.99
C VAL A 15 -6.28 -3.52 12.78
N THR A 16 -6.36 -2.45 13.57
CA THR A 16 -5.40 -1.34 13.54
C THR A 16 -3.97 -1.81 13.82
N ALA A 17 -3.77 -2.72 14.78
CA ALA A 17 -2.45 -3.30 15.02
C ALA A 17 -1.95 -4.15 13.83
N GLY A 18 -2.83 -4.83 13.11
CA GLY A 18 -2.52 -5.55 11.87
C GLY A 18 -2.03 -4.61 10.76
N ALA A 19 -2.78 -3.54 10.50
CA ALA A 19 -2.42 -2.50 9.53
C ALA A 19 -1.10 -1.80 9.90
N LEU A 20 -0.89 -1.47 11.18
CA LEU A 20 0.32 -0.82 11.66
C LEU A 20 1.57 -1.69 11.49
N LYS A 21 1.46 -3.00 11.76
CA LYS A 21 2.54 -3.97 11.46
C LYS A 21 2.84 -4.00 9.96
N GLY A 22 1.81 -3.92 9.12
CA GLY A 22 1.92 -3.78 7.66
C GLY A 22 2.75 -2.57 7.26
N ALA A 23 2.38 -1.38 7.76
CA ALA A 23 3.10 -0.14 7.51
C ALA A 23 4.59 -0.22 7.90
N ILE A 24 4.89 -0.72 9.10
CA ILE A 24 6.28 -0.89 9.59
C ILE A 24 7.05 -1.89 8.72
N PHE A 25 6.41 -2.97 8.27
CA PHE A 25 7.03 -3.96 7.39
C PHE A 25 7.34 -3.38 6.01
N ALA A 26 6.41 -2.63 5.42
CA ALA A 26 6.63 -1.93 4.16
C ALA A 26 7.79 -0.94 4.26
N ALA A 27 7.83 -0.13 5.33
CA ALA A 27 8.93 0.80 5.59
C ALA A 27 10.29 0.07 5.61
N ASN A 28 10.42 -0.94 6.47
CA ASN A 28 11.67 -1.69 6.64
C ASN A 28 12.10 -2.44 5.37
N LEU A 29 11.15 -2.88 4.54
CA LEU A 29 11.45 -3.57 3.29
C LEU A 29 12.01 -2.59 2.25
N TYR A 30 11.28 -1.51 1.98
CA TYR A 30 11.64 -0.57 0.91
C TYR A 30 12.81 0.34 1.28
N GLU A 31 12.99 0.65 2.58
CA GLU A 31 14.17 1.36 3.08
C GLU A 31 15.46 0.57 2.81
N LYS A 32 15.45 -0.75 3.07
CA LYS A 32 16.58 -1.63 2.76
C LYS A 32 16.88 -1.78 1.27
N LEU A 33 15.88 -1.56 0.42
CA LEU A 33 16.02 -1.54 -1.04
C LEU A 33 16.51 -0.17 -1.56
N GLY A 34 16.75 0.80 -0.68
CA GLY A 34 17.29 2.12 -1.02
C GLY A 34 16.24 3.18 -1.38
N PHE A 35 14.95 2.90 -1.17
CA PHE A 35 13.91 3.90 -1.35
C PHE A 35 13.79 4.80 -0.13
N LYS A 36 13.43 6.06 -0.36
CA LYS A 36 13.06 6.97 0.72
C LYS A 36 11.65 6.60 1.20
N VAL A 37 11.53 6.35 2.50
CA VAL A 37 10.28 5.97 3.16
C VAL A 37 9.93 6.98 4.26
N VAL A 38 8.65 7.26 4.44
CA VAL A 38 8.17 8.18 5.47
C VAL A 38 6.90 7.61 6.10
N PRO A 39 6.86 7.37 7.42
CA PRO A 39 7.98 7.35 8.37
C PRO A 39 8.99 6.21 8.11
N SER A 40 10.21 6.31 8.65
CA SER A 40 11.24 5.25 8.63
C SER A 40 10.84 4.03 9.45
N GLY A 41 11.48 2.88 9.22
CA GLY A 41 11.14 1.62 9.87
C GLY A 41 11.18 1.64 11.41
N ASP A 42 11.96 2.54 12.00
CA ASP A 42 12.17 2.75 13.43
C ASP A 42 11.43 3.96 14.02
N ALA A 43 10.81 4.80 13.19
CA ALA A 43 10.10 5.97 13.64
C ALA A 43 8.84 5.61 14.45
N PRO A 44 8.49 6.42 15.48
CA PRO A 44 7.25 6.25 16.23
C PRO A 44 6.04 6.41 15.31
N ARG A 45 4.95 5.69 15.62
CA ARG A 45 3.76 5.62 14.78
C ARG A 45 2.53 6.17 15.50
N TYR A 46 1.76 6.98 14.78
CA TYR A 46 0.56 7.65 15.28
C TYR A 46 -0.67 7.45 14.39
N ASP A 47 -0.48 6.89 13.19
CA ASP A 47 -1.50 6.49 12.23
C ASP A 47 -1.07 5.20 11.52
N ILE A 48 -1.84 4.77 10.52
CA ILE A 48 -1.59 3.57 9.70
C ILE A 48 -0.94 3.90 8.34
N ILE A 49 -0.58 5.16 8.09
CA ILE A 49 -0.09 5.62 6.80
C ILE A 49 1.40 5.28 6.66
N GLN A 50 1.78 4.79 5.49
CA GLN A 50 3.17 4.62 5.10
C GLN A 50 3.39 5.16 3.69
N ALA A 51 4.33 6.08 3.53
CA ALA A 51 4.74 6.60 2.24
C ALA A 51 6.06 5.98 1.76
N ILE A 52 6.18 5.78 0.44
CA ILE A 52 7.41 5.34 -0.25
C ILE A 52 7.58 6.20 -1.49
N GLU A 53 8.72 6.87 -1.63
CA GLU A 53 9.06 7.69 -2.80
C GLU A 53 9.83 6.85 -3.83
N PHE A 54 9.23 6.63 -5.00
CA PHE A 54 9.85 5.84 -6.07
C PHE A 54 10.76 6.65 -6.99
N GLY A 55 10.56 7.96 -7.09
CA GLY A 55 11.30 8.82 -8.02
C GLY A 55 10.91 8.66 -9.49
N THR A 56 10.14 7.62 -9.85
CA THR A 56 9.62 7.37 -11.20
C THR A 56 8.13 7.02 -11.18
N PRO A 57 7.36 7.38 -12.22
CA PRO A 57 5.96 6.99 -12.33
C PRO A 57 5.80 5.47 -12.44
N GLU A 58 6.72 4.77 -13.10
CA GLU A 58 6.69 3.31 -13.23
C GLU A 58 6.79 2.62 -11.88
N GLY A 59 7.58 3.17 -10.95
CA GLY A 59 7.70 2.65 -9.60
C GLY A 59 6.38 2.71 -8.84
N LEU A 60 5.76 3.90 -8.78
CA LEU A 60 4.45 4.11 -8.18
C LEU A 60 3.38 3.20 -8.80
N ILE A 61 3.30 3.14 -10.13
CA ILE A 61 2.31 2.33 -10.83
C ILE A 61 2.51 0.85 -10.54
N SER A 62 3.75 0.35 -10.62
CA SER A 62 4.08 -1.06 -10.34
C SER A 62 3.73 -1.48 -8.91
N PHE A 63 3.89 -0.56 -7.95
CA PHE A 63 3.52 -0.80 -6.57
C PHE A 63 2.00 -0.95 -6.42
N CYS A 64 1.23 0.01 -6.94
CA CYS A 64 -0.24 -0.02 -6.88
C CYS A 64 -0.82 -1.25 -7.58
N GLU A 65 -0.31 -1.61 -8.76
CA GLU A 65 -0.70 -2.86 -9.43
C GLU A 65 -0.48 -4.09 -8.55
N GLY A 66 0.69 -4.22 -7.91
CA GLY A 66 0.97 -5.36 -7.05
C GLY A 66 0.08 -5.42 -5.82
N ILE A 67 -0.32 -4.26 -5.26
CA ILE A 67 -1.32 -4.19 -4.19
C ILE A 67 -2.70 -4.63 -4.70
N GLN A 68 -3.13 -4.15 -5.87
CA GLN A 68 -4.43 -4.54 -6.45
C GLN A 68 -4.49 -6.04 -6.76
N TYR A 69 -3.41 -6.62 -7.31
CA TYR A 69 -3.34 -8.06 -7.58
C TYR A 69 -3.28 -8.94 -6.32
N ALA A 70 -3.00 -8.34 -5.16
CA ALA A 70 -3.08 -9.01 -3.87
C ALA A 70 -4.42 -8.83 -3.16
N ALA A 71 -5.34 -8.06 -3.74
CA ALA A 71 -6.61 -7.75 -3.13
C ALA A 71 -7.57 -8.96 -3.11
N PRO A 72 -8.46 -9.05 -2.13
CA PRO A 72 -9.50 -10.09 -2.11
C PRO A 72 -10.60 -9.86 -3.15
N VAL A 73 -10.85 -8.61 -3.54
CA VAL A 73 -11.87 -8.19 -4.50
C VAL A 73 -11.19 -7.52 -5.70
N ASP A 74 -11.70 -7.76 -6.91
CA ASP A 74 -11.22 -7.14 -8.15
C ASP A 74 -9.71 -7.28 -8.43
N SER A 75 -9.09 -8.35 -7.94
CA SER A 75 -7.65 -8.60 -8.13
C SER A 75 -7.23 -8.95 -9.55
N PHE A 76 -8.20 -9.20 -10.45
CA PHE A 76 -7.95 -9.38 -11.87
C PHE A 76 -7.94 -8.04 -12.64
N VAL A 77 -8.33 -6.94 -12.00
CA VAL A 77 -8.33 -5.59 -12.59
C VAL A 77 -6.97 -4.95 -12.39
N THR A 78 -6.45 -4.32 -13.43
CA THR A 78 -5.21 -3.54 -13.37
C THR A 78 -5.56 -2.07 -13.10
N PRO A 79 -5.04 -1.45 -12.03
CA PRO A 79 -5.28 -0.04 -11.78
C PRO A 79 -4.52 0.83 -12.79
N GLU A 80 -5.16 1.88 -13.28
CA GLU A 80 -4.57 2.85 -14.20
C GLU A 80 -4.71 4.26 -13.59
N PRO A 81 -3.77 5.18 -13.88
CA PRO A 81 -3.94 6.58 -13.52
C PRO A 81 -5.21 7.19 -14.10
N TRP A 82 -5.97 7.91 -13.28
CA TRP A 82 -7.18 8.60 -13.70
C TRP A 82 -7.25 10.01 -13.12
N ASP A 83 -7.86 10.92 -13.87
CA ASP A 83 -8.23 12.29 -13.48
C ASP A 83 -9.26 12.30 -12.33
N MET A 84 -8.78 12.05 -11.11
CA MET A 84 -9.59 12.09 -9.90
C MET A 84 -10.04 13.55 -9.62
N PRO A 85 -11.35 13.82 -9.48
CA PRO A 85 -11.84 15.17 -9.21
C PRO A 85 -11.19 15.77 -7.95
N GLY A 86 -10.71 17.00 -8.06
CA GLY A 86 -10.05 17.73 -6.96
C GLY A 86 -8.53 17.62 -6.93
N TYR A 87 -7.92 16.81 -7.81
CA TYR A 87 -6.47 16.73 -7.97
C TYR A 87 -5.98 17.50 -9.21
N ASP A 88 -4.78 18.06 -9.11
CA ASP A 88 -4.07 18.78 -10.18
C ASP A 88 -3.28 17.85 -11.11
N SER A 89 -3.25 16.56 -10.79
CA SER A 89 -2.59 15.50 -11.54
C SER A 89 -3.44 14.24 -11.51
N GLN A 90 -3.22 13.34 -12.47
CA GLN A 90 -3.79 11.99 -12.38
C GLN A 90 -3.37 11.31 -11.08
N VAL A 91 -4.26 10.48 -10.54
CA VAL A 91 -4.04 9.68 -9.34
C VAL A 91 -4.23 8.23 -9.74
N ILE A 92 -3.32 7.36 -9.28
CA ILE A 92 -3.52 5.91 -9.34
C ILE A 92 -3.97 5.42 -7.96
N MET A 93 -4.87 4.44 -7.94
CA MET A 93 -5.40 3.86 -6.71
C MET A 93 -5.59 2.34 -6.86
N ALA A 94 -5.15 1.60 -5.86
CA ALA A 94 -5.44 0.19 -5.64
C ALA A 94 -6.38 0.06 -4.44
N ALA A 95 -7.59 -0.44 -4.68
CA ALA A 95 -8.71 -0.40 -3.73
C ALA A 95 -9.64 -1.61 -3.85
N GLY A 96 -9.10 -2.82 -4.01
CA GLY A 96 -9.87 -4.08 -4.03
C GLY A 96 -10.40 -4.50 -2.65
N ALA A 97 -11.16 -3.61 -2.01
CA ALA A 97 -11.74 -3.77 -0.68
C ALA A 97 -13.16 -4.38 -0.75
N PHE A 98 -13.59 -5.06 0.32
CA PHE A 98 -14.97 -5.50 0.47
C PHE A 98 -15.93 -4.34 0.63
N VAL A 99 -15.51 -3.30 1.36
CA VAL A 99 -16.27 -2.06 1.54
C VAL A 99 -15.64 -0.97 0.67
N SER A 100 -16.42 -0.39 -0.24
CA SER A 100 -15.96 0.66 -1.14
C SER A 100 -15.36 1.84 -0.36
N GLY A 101 -14.11 2.18 -0.67
CA GLY A 101 -13.38 3.29 -0.04
C GLY A 101 -12.87 3.01 1.37
N ALA A 102 -12.95 1.78 1.89
CA ALA A 102 -12.44 1.45 3.21
C ALA A 102 -10.90 1.36 3.23
N SER A 103 -10.23 2.42 3.68
CA SER A 103 -8.77 2.49 3.81
C SER A 103 -8.17 1.70 4.98
N ILE A 104 -9.01 1.10 5.84
CA ILE A 104 -8.57 0.11 6.81
C ILE A 104 -8.33 -1.26 6.17
N GLU A 105 -8.94 -1.50 5.00
CA GLU A 105 -8.55 -2.60 4.13
C GLU A 105 -7.30 -2.22 3.34
N LEU A 106 -6.57 -3.23 2.85
CA LEU A 106 -5.29 -3.01 2.21
C LEU A 106 -5.46 -2.16 0.95
N SER A 107 -4.84 -0.98 0.91
CA SER A 107 -4.97 -0.03 -0.18
C SER A 107 -3.67 0.75 -0.41
N ALA A 108 -3.52 1.27 -1.63
CA ALA A 108 -2.41 2.12 -1.98
C ALA A 108 -2.78 3.10 -3.09
N ASP A 109 -2.42 4.37 -2.93
CA ASP A 109 -2.71 5.42 -3.90
C ASP A 109 -1.61 6.47 -3.94
N GLY A 110 -1.57 7.25 -5.01
CA GLY A 110 -0.61 8.34 -5.12
C GLY A 110 -0.81 9.17 -6.37
N PRO A 111 -0.46 10.47 -6.32
CA PRO A 111 -0.53 11.33 -7.50
C PRO A 111 0.63 10.99 -8.45
N ILE A 112 0.35 10.97 -9.76
CA ILE A 112 1.35 10.81 -10.81
C ILE A 112 2.12 12.12 -11.00
N LYS A 113 2.90 12.49 -9.99
CA LYS A 113 3.79 13.65 -9.99
C LYS A 113 5.01 13.39 -9.10
N PRO A 114 6.17 14.01 -9.39
CA PRO A 114 7.34 13.92 -8.52
C PRO A 114 7.01 14.26 -7.05
N PRO A 115 7.54 13.51 -6.06
CA PRO A 115 8.56 12.46 -6.17
C PRO A 115 7.99 11.05 -6.46
N TYR A 116 6.77 10.95 -6.98
CA TYR A 116 6.05 9.69 -7.23
C TYR A 116 5.93 8.87 -5.95
N ALA A 117 5.42 9.53 -4.91
CA ALA A 117 5.16 8.92 -3.62
C ALA A 117 3.88 8.09 -3.69
N VAL A 118 3.95 6.84 -3.24
CA VAL A 118 2.75 6.06 -2.89
C VAL A 118 2.44 6.26 -1.42
N TYR A 119 1.16 6.32 -1.09
CA TYR A 119 0.61 6.24 0.25
C TYR A 119 -0.06 4.87 0.38
N PHE A 120 0.53 4.02 1.22
CA PHE A 120 0.08 2.67 1.51
C PHE A 120 -0.51 2.65 2.93
N GLN A 121 -1.66 1.98 3.09
CA GLN A 121 -2.29 1.83 4.40
C GLN A 121 -3.23 0.62 4.46
N GLY A 122 -3.64 0.30 5.68
CA GLY A 122 -4.65 -0.73 5.94
C GLY A 122 -4.13 -2.16 5.85
N GLY A 123 -5.07 -3.09 5.96
CA GLY A 123 -4.84 -4.53 6.04
C GLY A 123 -5.61 -5.11 7.22
N LEU A 124 -6.75 -5.74 6.93
CA LEU A 124 -7.62 -6.36 7.94
C LEU A 124 -6.90 -7.42 8.78
N THR A 125 -5.89 -8.06 8.19
CA THR A 125 -4.99 -8.98 8.87
C THR A 125 -3.55 -8.64 8.51
N TRP A 126 -2.64 -8.86 9.45
CA TRP A 126 -1.19 -8.74 9.22
C TRP A 126 -0.72 -9.62 8.04
N GLN A 127 -1.28 -10.82 7.93
CA GLN A 127 -0.94 -11.80 6.91
C GLN A 127 -1.27 -11.26 5.50
N HIS A 128 -2.44 -10.65 5.34
CA HIS A 128 -2.84 -10.05 4.07
C HIS A 128 -2.00 -8.80 3.75
N ALA A 129 -1.75 -7.94 4.73
CA ALA A 129 -0.87 -6.78 4.55
C ALA A 129 0.53 -7.21 4.07
N LYS A 130 1.14 -8.19 4.75
CA LYS A 130 2.43 -8.76 4.37
C LYS A 130 2.39 -9.36 2.95
N PHE A 131 1.35 -10.12 2.62
CA PHE A 131 1.20 -10.70 1.29
C PHE A 131 1.15 -9.62 0.20
N GLY A 132 0.36 -8.57 0.40
CA GLY A 132 0.26 -7.48 -0.57
C GLY A 132 1.57 -6.71 -0.75
N ILE A 133 2.29 -6.44 0.33
CA ILE A 133 3.62 -5.81 0.27
C ILE A 133 4.64 -6.69 -0.47
N LEU A 134 4.56 -8.02 -0.32
CA LEU A 134 5.41 -8.94 -1.10
C LEU A 134 5.01 -8.97 -2.58
N LYS A 135 3.72 -8.82 -2.87
CA LYS A 135 3.21 -8.74 -4.25
C LYS A 135 3.57 -7.40 -4.92
N SER A 136 3.54 -6.28 -4.20
CA SER A 136 4.05 -5.00 -4.70
C SER A 136 5.53 -5.10 -5.06
N LEU A 137 6.35 -5.71 -4.20
CA LEU A 137 7.76 -5.93 -4.50
C LEU A 137 7.94 -6.86 -5.71
N GLN A 138 7.21 -7.98 -5.77
CA GLN A 138 7.25 -8.88 -6.92
C GLN A 138 6.93 -8.14 -8.23
N GLN A 139 5.96 -7.23 -8.22
CA GLN A 139 5.58 -6.46 -9.39
C GLN A 139 6.64 -5.40 -9.76
N CYS A 140 7.22 -4.73 -8.76
CA CYS A 140 8.35 -3.83 -8.96
C CYS A 140 9.54 -4.55 -9.62
N VAL A 141 9.85 -5.78 -9.20
CA VAL A 141 10.92 -6.59 -9.81
C VAL A 141 10.58 -6.98 -11.25
N LYS A 142 9.34 -7.43 -11.51
CA LYS A 142 8.89 -7.77 -12.87
C LYS A 142 8.99 -6.61 -13.85
N LYS A 143 8.71 -5.39 -13.39
CA LYS A 143 8.81 -4.16 -14.19
C LYS A 143 10.20 -3.52 -14.18
N GLY A 144 11.19 -4.15 -13.55
CA GLY A 144 12.58 -3.65 -13.52
C GLY A 144 12.80 -2.42 -12.63
N VAL A 145 11.83 -2.04 -11.81
CA VAL A 145 11.94 -0.94 -10.82
C VAL A 145 12.90 -1.32 -9.70
N VAL A 146 12.86 -2.59 -9.28
CA VAL A 146 13.80 -3.15 -8.31
C VAL A 146 14.62 -4.26 -8.97
N SER A 147 15.95 -4.17 -8.86
CA SER A 147 16.83 -5.23 -9.35
C SER A 147 16.68 -6.50 -8.50
N ALA A 148 16.50 -7.66 -9.14
CA ALA A 148 16.40 -8.94 -8.47
C ALA A 148 17.66 -9.29 -7.63
N ILE A 149 18.82 -8.70 -7.98
CA ILE A 149 20.08 -8.88 -7.25
C ILE A 149 20.02 -8.19 -5.87
N LEU A 150 19.31 -7.06 -5.75
CA LEU A 150 19.13 -6.36 -4.48
C LEU A 150 18.24 -7.16 -3.50
N CYS A 151 17.41 -8.07 -4.01
CA CYS A 151 16.56 -8.93 -3.18
C CYS A 151 17.27 -10.19 -2.62
N GLN A 152 18.53 -10.44 -2.99
CA GLN A 152 19.31 -11.61 -2.56
C GLN A 152 20.31 -11.31 -1.42
N LYS A 153 20.47 -10.03 -1.05
CA LYS A 153 21.30 -9.59 0.08
C LYS A 153 20.44 -9.45 1.34
#